data_AF-A0A2C6KR70-F1
#
_entry.id   AF-A0A2C6KR70-F1
#
_cell.length_a   1.000
_cell.length_b   1.000
_cell.length_c   1.000
_cell.angle_alpha   90.00
_cell.angle_beta   90.00
_cell.angle_gamma   90.00
#
_symmetry.space_group_name_H-M   'P 1'
#
loop_
_entity.id
_entity.type
_entity.pdbx_description
1 polymer ?
#
loop_
_entity_poly.entity_id
_entity_poly.type
_entity_poly.pdbx_seq_one_letter_code
_entity_poly.pdbx_strand_id
1 'polypeptide(L)'
;MSIPCLFEDRFEVRSVDNSKFETVSRIKAKSSGFDADIQLDINSHIFPVKEKQRLYVGLTNTLLGATASSSSSSSASRARGASSAGGKDYGAAHGAGEGMNDPGLLFQEYDYVMYGKIFRTEESSSERRTLYASFGGLLMALTADKHVVGDLELDMRIYLLLRRSDEGSHHSMMMLLS
;
A
#
# COMPACT_ATOMS: atom_id res chain seq x y z
N MET A 1 11.31 -12.41 1.05
CA MET A 1 10.06 -12.62 0.30
C MET A 1 9.50 -11.23 0.04
N SER A 2 9.22 -10.83 -1.19
CA SER A 2 8.67 -9.49 -1.49
C SER A 2 7.19 -9.61 -1.86
N ILE A 3 6.44 -8.54 -1.61
CA ILE A 3 5.07 -8.44 -2.09
C ILE A 3 5.13 -8.21 -3.62
N PRO A 4 4.42 -9.00 -4.44
CA PRO A 4 4.36 -8.77 -5.87
C PRO A 4 3.56 -7.49 -6.14
N CYS A 5 4.24 -6.42 -6.53
CA CYS A 5 3.61 -5.16 -6.90
C CYS A 5 3.24 -5.16 -8.39
N LEU A 6 2.03 -4.70 -8.70
CA LEU A 6 1.58 -4.37 -10.06
C LEU A 6 2.17 -3.03 -10.52
N PHE A 7 2.51 -2.17 -9.57
CA PHE A 7 3.23 -0.93 -9.81
C PHE A 7 4.08 -0.61 -8.57
N GLU A 8 5.31 -0.18 -8.77
CA GLU A 8 6.17 0.31 -7.70
C GLU A 8 7.06 1.45 -8.20
N ASP A 9 7.17 2.53 -7.44
CA ASP A 9 8.14 3.60 -7.75
C ASP A 9 8.47 4.43 -6.51
N ARG A 10 9.55 5.21 -6.60
CA ARG A 10 9.93 6.24 -5.64
C ARG A 10 9.41 7.59 -6.10
N PHE A 11 8.67 8.25 -5.22
CA PHE A 11 8.06 9.56 -5.43
C PHE A 11 8.68 10.60 -4.51
N GLU A 12 8.93 11.79 -5.05
CA GLU A 12 9.29 12.97 -4.28
C GLU A 12 8.06 13.87 -4.10
N VAL A 13 7.74 14.19 -2.85
CA VAL A 13 6.58 15.00 -2.48
C VAL A 13 6.83 16.46 -2.87
N ARG A 14 6.01 17.00 -3.77
CA ARG A 14 6.12 18.37 -4.26
C ARG A 14 5.31 19.37 -3.45
N SER A 15 4.14 18.96 -2.96
CA SER A 15 3.25 19.81 -2.19
C SER A 15 2.37 18.99 -1.26
N VAL A 16 2.01 19.58 -0.12
CA VAL A 16 1.07 18.99 0.85
C VAL A 16 -0.04 20.01 1.18
N ASP A 17 -1.30 19.67 0.92
CA ASP A 17 -2.46 20.52 1.21
C ASP A 17 -3.32 19.94 2.35
N ASN A 18 -3.40 20.70 3.45
CA ASN A 18 -4.15 20.34 4.67
C ASN A 18 -5.29 21.33 4.94
N SER A 19 -5.65 22.17 3.97
CA SER A 19 -6.58 23.28 4.18
C SER A 19 -8.03 22.85 4.38
N LYS A 20 -8.39 21.65 3.92
CA LYS A 20 -9.78 21.17 3.90
C LYS A 20 -10.17 20.32 5.11
N PHE A 21 -9.20 19.64 5.72
CA PHE A 21 -9.43 18.66 6.78
C PHE A 21 -8.26 18.68 7.75
N GLU A 22 -8.54 18.57 9.06
CA GLU A 22 -7.49 18.61 10.10
C GLU A 22 -6.60 17.36 10.08
N THR A 23 -7.18 16.20 9.74
CA THR A 23 -6.51 14.89 9.83
C THR A 23 -6.17 14.28 8.48
N VAL A 24 -6.53 14.94 7.38
CA VAL A 24 -6.30 14.44 6.02
C VAL A 24 -5.51 15.46 5.22
N SER A 25 -4.42 14.98 4.64
CA SER A 25 -3.56 15.74 3.74
C SER A 25 -3.72 15.24 2.33
N ARG A 26 -3.83 16.16 1.37
CA ARG A 26 -3.69 15.84 -0.06
C ARG A 26 -2.25 16.12 -0.49
N ILE A 27 -1.49 15.06 -0.72
CA ILE A 27 -0.13 15.15 -1.24
C ILE A 27 -0.15 15.12 -2.78
N LYS A 28 0.76 15.88 -3.40
CA LYS A 28 1.13 15.71 -4.81
C LYS A 28 2.59 15.34 -4.87
N ALA A 29 2.92 14.28 -5.59
CA ALA A 29 4.28 13.79 -5.70
C ALA A 29 4.59 13.37 -7.14
N LYS A 30 5.86 13.48 -7.51
CA LYS A 30 6.35 13.10 -8.84
C LYS A 30 7.32 11.94 -8.69
N SER A 31 7.18 10.95 -9.57
CA SER A 31 8.05 9.79 -9.59
C SER A 31 9.43 10.14 -10.15
N SER A 32 10.44 9.43 -9.66
CA SER A 32 11.83 9.56 -10.08
C SER A 32 12.23 8.54 -11.16
N GLY A 33 11.46 7.45 -11.30
CA GLY A 33 11.72 6.39 -12.29
C GLY A 33 10.86 6.52 -13.54
N PHE A 34 9.55 6.29 -13.40
CA PHE A 34 8.62 6.12 -14.53
C PHE A 34 7.91 7.40 -15.01
N ASP A 35 8.38 8.59 -14.62
CA ASP A 35 7.72 9.87 -14.94
C ASP A 35 6.21 9.90 -14.56
N ALA A 36 5.86 9.22 -13.47
CA ALA A 36 4.49 9.18 -12.97
C ALA A 36 4.17 10.39 -12.07
N ASP A 37 2.94 10.85 -12.11
CA ASP A 37 2.40 11.88 -11.20
C ASP A 37 1.35 11.23 -10.30
N ILE A 38 1.45 11.46 -9.00
CA ILE A 38 0.46 10.97 -8.03
C ILE A 38 -0.12 12.12 -7.21
N GLN A 39 -1.44 12.14 -7.06
CA GLN A 39 -2.15 12.90 -6.06
C GLN A 39 -2.84 11.92 -5.12
N LEU A 40 -2.61 12.04 -3.81
CA LEU A 40 -3.08 11.07 -2.83
C LEU A 40 -3.56 11.75 -1.55
N ASP A 41 -4.74 11.36 -1.08
CA ASP A 41 -5.22 11.71 0.24
C ASP A 41 -4.68 10.69 1.26
N ILE A 42 -4.05 11.18 2.34
CA ILE A 42 -3.49 10.38 3.43
C ILE A 42 -3.98 10.90 4.77
N ASN A 43 -4.11 10.02 5.76
CA ASN A 43 -4.33 10.45 7.13
C ASN A 43 -3.00 10.95 7.74
N SER A 44 -2.90 12.26 7.91
CA SER A 44 -1.67 12.94 8.31
C SER A 44 -1.36 12.85 9.80
N HIS A 45 -2.35 12.48 10.62
CA HIS A 45 -2.13 12.24 12.05
C HIS A 45 -1.34 10.95 12.29
N ILE A 46 -1.56 9.93 11.45
CA ILE A 46 -0.89 8.62 11.58
C ILE A 46 0.30 8.46 10.63
N PHE A 47 0.27 9.11 9.46
CA PHE A 47 1.35 9.09 8.49
C PHE A 47 1.74 10.51 8.05
N PRO A 48 2.49 11.25 8.89
CA PRO A 48 2.89 12.61 8.56
C PRO A 48 3.91 12.63 7.42
N VAL A 49 3.63 13.44 6.41
CA VAL A 49 4.47 13.62 5.22
C VAL A 49 4.79 15.10 5.03
N LYS A 50 6.04 15.41 4.67
CA LYS A 50 6.52 16.76 4.38
C LYS A 50 6.87 16.93 2.91
N GLU A 51 6.88 18.18 2.45
CA GLU A 51 7.44 18.51 1.13
C GLU A 51 8.93 18.10 1.04
N LYS A 52 9.36 17.75 -0.18
CA LYS A 52 10.70 17.21 -0.51
C LYS A 52 11.00 15.84 0.10
N GLN A 53 10.08 15.26 0.87
CA GLN A 53 10.23 13.90 1.37
C GLN A 53 10.10 12.89 0.22
N ARG A 54 10.90 11.82 0.30
CA ARG A 54 10.83 10.70 -0.62
C ARG A 54 10.01 9.56 -0.03
N LEU A 55 9.07 9.06 -0.82
CA LEU A 55 8.19 7.96 -0.48
C LEU A 55 8.39 6.84 -1.49
N TYR A 56 8.48 5.61 -1.01
CA TYR A 56 8.27 4.43 -1.84
C TYR A 56 6.78 4.13 -1.88
N VAL A 57 6.23 3.96 -3.08
CA VAL A 57 4.81 3.72 -3.32
C VAL A 57 4.67 2.43 -4.11
N GLY A 58 3.95 1.46 -3.56
CA GLY A 58 3.60 0.20 -4.21
C GLY A 58 2.09 0.05 -4.34
N LEU A 59 1.63 -0.53 -5.45
CA LEU A 59 0.25 -0.98 -5.66
C LEU A 59 0.26 -2.48 -5.93
N THR A 60 -0.61 -3.22 -5.25
CA THR A 60 -0.78 -4.66 -5.45
C THR A 60 -2.23 -5.07 -5.28
N ASN A 61 -2.63 -6.23 -5.80
CA ASN A 61 -3.93 -6.84 -5.52
C ASN A 61 -3.86 -7.96 -4.45
N THR A 62 -2.66 -8.30 -3.96
CA THR A 62 -2.45 -9.38 -2.99
C THR A 62 -1.37 -9.01 -1.97
N LEU A 63 -1.58 -9.42 -0.72
CA LEU A 63 -0.56 -9.29 0.34
C LEU A 63 0.18 -10.61 0.62
N LEU A 64 -0.16 -11.67 -0.13
CA LEU A 64 0.50 -12.96 0.00
C LEU A 64 1.87 -12.89 -0.68
N GLY A 65 2.91 -13.27 0.04
CA GLY A 65 4.25 -13.42 -0.52
C GLY A 65 4.27 -14.42 -1.67
N ALA A 66 5.22 -14.24 -2.60
CA ALA A 66 5.41 -15.07 -3.79
C ALA A 66 5.65 -16.58 -3.55
N THR A 67 5.50 -17.08 -2.32
CA THR A 67 5.54 -18.50 -1.96
C THR A 67 4.16 -19.18 -1.94
N ALA A 68 3.06 -18.44 -2.17
CA ALA A 68 1.70 -18.99 -2.17
C ALA A 68 1.20 -19.52 -3.53
N SER A 69 2.08 -19.78 -4.50
CA SER A 69 1.69 -20.37 -5.80
C SER A 69 2.33 -21.74 -6.02
N SER A 70 1.93 -22.72 -5.21
CA SER A 70 1.88 -24.14 -5.62
C SER A 70 0.97 -24.96 -4.70
N SER A 71 -0.32 -24.62 -4.65
CA SER A 71 -1.37 -25.61 -4.33
C SER A 71 -2.71 -25.18 -4.90
N SER A 72 -2.83 -25.31 -6.23
CA SER A 72 -4.11 -25.60 -6.84
C SER A 72 -4.55 -27.00 -6.41
N SER A 73 -5.38 -27.10 -5.37
CA SER A 73 -6.18 -28.30 -5.11
C SER A 73 -7.66 -27.98 -5.32
N SER A 74 -8.06 -28.10 -6.59
CA SER A 74 -9.42 -28.48 -6.94
C SER A 74 -9.71 -29.87 -6.36
N SER A 75 -10.65 -29.97 -5.42
CA SER A 75 -11.63 -31.08 -5.39
C SER A 75 -12.67 -30.84 -4.30
N ALA A 76 -13.91 -30.72 -4.76
CA ALA A 76 -15.09 -30.91 -3.95
C ALA A 76 -15.22 -32.38 -3.52
N SER A 77 -15.54 -32.65 -2.24
CA SER A 77 -16.49 -33.69 -1.84
C SER A 77 -16.79 -33.70 -0.33
N ARG A 78 -18.07 -33.44 -0.02
CA ARG A 78 -18.97 -34.07 0.98
C ARG A 78 -18.38 -34.59 2.31
N ALA A 79 -18.91 -34.09 3.45
CA ALA A 79 -19.79 -34.84 4.37
C ALA A 79 -20.13 -34.09 5.69
N ARG A 80 -21.44 -33.94 5.94
CA ARG A 80 -22.22 -34.16 7.18
C ARG A 80 -21.60 -33.88 8.57
N GLY A 81 -22.35 -33.13 9.39
CA GLY A 81 -22.63 -33.54 10.79
C GLY A 81 -22.36 -32.52 11.92
N ALA A 82 -23.43 -31.85 12.36
CA ALA A 82 -23.84 -31.46 13.72
C ALA A 82 -22.81 -31.06 14.84
N SER A 83 -23.14 -29.93 15.47
CA SER A 83 -23.29 -29.69 16.93
C SER A 83 -22.32 -28.74 17.66
N SER A 84 -22.96 -27.93 18.52
CA SER A 84 -22.52 -27.40 19.81
C SER A 84 -21.50 -26.24 19.89
N ALA A 85 -22.05 -25.09 20.31
CA ALA A 85 -21.61 -24.22 21.42
C ALA A 85 -20.12 -23.99 21.70
N GLY A 86 -19.78 -22.71 21.91
CA GLY A 86 -18.67 -22.30 22.78
C GLY A 86 -17.83 -21.17 22.18
N GLY A 87 -18.07 -19.93 22.62
CA GLY A 87 -17.08 -18.86 22.45
C GLY A 87 -15.89 -19.09 23.37
N LYS A 88 -14.67 -18.84 22.86
CA LYS A 88 -13.38 -18.76 23.59
C LYS A 88 -12.39 -17.99 22.71
N ASP A 89 -11.86 -16.85 23.13
CA ASP A 89 -10.75 -16.63 24.08
C ASP A 89 -9.46 -16.31 23.28
N TYR A 90 -9.10 -15.03 23.22
CA TYR A 90 -7.76 -14.60 22.80
C TYR A 90 -6.79 -14.88 23.96
N GLY A 91 -6.48 -16.16 24.15
CA GLY A 91 -5.53 -16.65 25.14
C GLY A 91 -4.12 -16.67 24.58
N ALA A 92 -3.22 -16.02 25.30
CA ALA A 92 -1.77 -16.02 25.10
C ALA A 92 -1.17 -17.43 25.00
N ALA A 93 -0.21 -17.60 24.10
CA ALA A 93 0.72 -18.73 24.11
C ALA A 93 2.15 -18.21 24.08
N HIS A 94 2.76 -18.15 25.26
CA HIS A 94 4.21 -18.30 25.41
C HIS A 94 4.57 -19.75 25.09
N GLY A 95 5.48 -19.96 24.14
CA GLY A 95 6.02 -21.28 23.84
C GLY A 95 7.11 -21.19 22.77
N ALA A 96 8.35 -21.31 23.20
CA ALA A 96 9.54 -21.33 22.35
C ALA A 96 9.59 -22.58 21.46
N GLY A 97 9.98 -22.42 20.19
CA GLY A 97 10.35 -23.54 19.33
C GLY A 97 10.03 -23.32 17.85
N GLU A 98 11.10 -23.07 17.09
CA GLU A 98 11.24 -23.27 15.63
C GLU A 98 10.50 -22.29 14.70
N GLY A 99 11.30 -21.64 13.84
CA GLY A 99 10.90 -20.55 12.95
C GLY A 99 9.79 -20.93 11.98
N MET A 100 8.56 -20.66 12.38
CA MET A 100 7.43 -20.54 11.48
C MET A 100 7.72 -19.33 10.58
N ASN A 101 7.92 -19.56 9.28
CA ASN A 101 7.87 -18.50 8.28
C ASN A 101 6.45 -17.91 8.33
N ASP A 102 6.23 -16.90 9.17
CA ASP A 102 4.96 -16.21 9.28
C ASP A 102 4.71 -15.51 7.93
N PRO A 103 3.80 -16.03 7.07
CA PRO A 103 3.51 -15.41 5.77
C PRO A 103 2.83 -14.04 5.95
N GLY A 104 2.47 -13.69 7.18
CA GLY A 104 1.77 -12.49 7.56
C GLY A 104 2.63 -11.28 7.87
N LEU A 105 3.95 -11.25 7.60
CA LEU A 105 4.79 -10.10 7.98
C LEU A 105 5.33 -9.25 6.83
N LEU A 106 4.98 -9.54 5.57
CA LEU A 106 5.52 -8.74 4.45
C LEU A 106 5.02 -7.29 4.44
N PHE A 107 3.87 -7.03 5.05
CA PHE A 107 3.40 -5.66 5.23
C PHE A 107 4.16 -4.91 6.33
N GLN A 108 4.89 -5.60 7.22
CA GLN A 108 5.67 -4.93 8.28
C GLN A 108 6.78 -4.03 7.72
N GLU A 109 7.20 -4.28 6.48
CA GLU A 109 8.16 -3.44 5.78
C GLU A 109 7.57 -2.07 5.40
N TYR A 110 6.24 -1.93 5.39
CA TYR A 110 5.55 -0.70 5.01
C TYR A 110 5.04 0.06 6.24
N ASP A 111 5.23 1.37 6.24
CA ASP A 111 4.78 2.25 7.31
C ASP A 111 3.26 2.47 7.28
N TYR A 112 2.66 2.39 6.10
CA TYR A 112 1.26 2.76 5.88
C TYR A 112 0.65 1.97 4.73
N VAL A 113 -0.51 1.36 4.99
CA VAL A 113 -1.23 0.52 4.03
C VAL A 113 -2.69 0.95 3.95
N MET A 114 -3.21 1.08 2.74
CA MET A 114 -4.64 1.32 2.49
C MET A 114 -5.20 0.27 1.54
N TYR A 115 -6.47 -0.09 1.71
CA TYR A 115 -7.19 -1.00 0.82
C TYR A 115 -8.35 -0.27 0.14
N GLY A 116 -8.46 -0.44 -1.17
CA GLY A 116 -9.36 0.37 -1.98
C GLY A 116 -9.71 -0.27 -3.32
N LYS A 117 -10.35 0.53 -4.17
CA LYS A 117 -10.82 0.11 -5.49
C LYS A 117 -10.53 1.18 -6.53
N ILE A 118 -10.07 0.76 -7.71
CA ILE A 118 -10.00 1.60 -8.90
C ILE A 118 -11.44 1.78 -9.42
N PHE A 119 -11.94 3.01 -9.39
CA PHE A 119 -13.33 3.31 -9.74
C PHE A 119 -13.47 4.10 -11.04
N ARG A 120 -12.36 4.65 -11.57
CA ARG A 120 -12.35 5.38 -12.83
C ARG A 120 -10.98 5.33 -13.47
N THR A 121 -10.95 5.28 -14.80
CA THR A 121 -9.74 5.39 -15.61
C THR A 121 -9.98 6.42 -16.70
N GLU A 122 -8.99 7.25 -17.00
CA GLU A 122 -9.03 8.23 -18.07
C GLU A 122 -7.80 8.08 -18.95
N GLU A 123 -7.97 8.18 -20.26
CA GLU A 123 -6.85 8.26 -21.19
C GLU A 123 -6.55 9.73 -21.45
N SER A 124 -5.38 10.19 -21.01
CA SER A 124 -4.98 11.59 -21.16
C SER A 124 -4.28 11.82 -22.51
N SER A 125 -3.63 10.79 -23.07
CA SER A 125 -3.03 10.80 -24.40
C SER A 125 -2.94 9.37 -24.97
N SER A 126 -2.30 9.18 -26.13
CA SER A 126 -2.06 7.84 -26.69
C SER A 126 -1.25 6.96 -25.74
N GLU A 127 -0.25 7.55 -25.06
CA GLU A 127 0.69 6.83 -24.18
C GLU A 127 0.37 6.98 -22.68
N ARG A 128 -0.43 7.98 -22.26
CA ARG A 128 -0.67 8.24 -20.84
C ARG A 128 -2.08 7.90 -20.38
N ARG A 129 -2.18 7.30 -19.21
CA ARG A 129 -3.43 6.95 -18.52
C ARG A 129 -3.43 7.47 -17.09
N THR A 130 -4.58 7.95 -16.63
CA THR A 130 -4.84 8.32 -15.24
C THR A 130 -5.78 7.31 -14.59
N LEU A 131 -5.34 6.72 -13.49
CA LEU A 131 -6.12 5.81 -12.66
C LEU A 131 -6.63 6.55 -11.43
N TYR A 132 -7.92 6.44 -11.14
CA TYR A 132 -8.53 6.96 -9.93
C TYR A 132 -8.96 5.82 -9.01
N ALA A 133 -8.46 5.85 -7.77
CA ALA A 133 -8.81 4.88 -6.75
C ALA A 133 -9.38 5.57 -5.50
N SER A 134 -10.22 4.83 -4.76
CA SER A 134 -10.79 5.27 -3.49
C SER A 134 -10.50 4.26 -2.39
N PHE A 135 -10.04 4.76 -1.25
CA PHE A 135 -9.70 4.03 -0.04
C PHE A 135 -10.62 4.51 1.10
N GLY A 136 -11.89 4.10 1.04
CA GLY A 136 -12.89 4.50 2.05
C GLY A 136 -13.20 6.00 2.09
N GLY A 137 -13.02 6.71 0.97
CA GLY A 137 -13.21 8.17 0.87
C GLY A 137 -11.92 8.96 0.68
N LEU A 138 -10.76 8.37 0.99
CA LEU A 138 -9.46 8.94 0.63
C LEU A 138 -9.18 8.65 -0.85
N LEU A 139 -8.93 9.68 -1.65
CA LEU A 139 -8.81 9.55 -3.10
C LEU A 139 -7.35 9.48 -3.54
N MET A 140 -7.12 8.75 -4.62
CA MET A 140 -5.86 8.73 -5.36
C MET A 140 -6.12 9.00 -6.83
N ALA A 141 -5.23 9.77 -7.46
CA ALA A 141 -5.09 9.87 -8.91
C ALA A 141 -3.62 9.57 -9.27
N LEU A 142 -3.37 8.50 -10.03
CA LEU A 142 -2.06 8.10 -10.53
C LEU A 142 -2.05 8.26 -12.05
N THR A 143 -1.19 9.14 -12.56
CA THR A 143 -1.01 9.35 -14.00
C THR A 143 0.36 8.84 -14.43
N ALA A 144 0.41 7.90 -15.36
CA ALA A 144 1.65 7.29 -15.83
C ALA A 144 1.51 6.81 -17.28
N ASP A 145 2.60 6.27 -17.83
CA ASP A 145 2.60 5.57 -19.11
C ASP A 145 1.70 4.31 -19.06
N LYS A 146 0.95 4.04 -20.12
CA LYS A 146 0.03 2.90 -20.23
C LYS A 146 0.73 1.56 -20.03
N HIS A 147 2.00 1.43 -20.41
CA HIS A 147 2.78 0.21 -20.20
C HIS A 147 3.13 0.01 -18.73
N VAL A 148 3.33 1.10 -17.98
CA VAL A 148 3.70 1.07 -16.56
C VAL A 148 2.51 0.72 -15.67
N VAL A 149 1.30 1.16 -16.05
CA VAL A 149 0.06 0.90 -15.29
C VAL A 149 -0.90 -0.04 -16.04
N GLY A 150 -0.36 -0.85 -16.95
CA GLY A 150 -1.15 -1.70 -17.84
C GLY A 150 -1.96 -2.76 -17.09
N ASP A 151 -1.38 -3.31 -16.01
CA ASP A 151 -1.99 -4.37 -15.20
C ASP A 151 -3.02 -3.85 -14.18
N LEU A 152 -3.26 -2.54 -14.12
CA LEU A 152 -4.21 -1.91 -13.21
C LEU A 152 -5.49 -1.52 -13.96
N GLU A 153 -6.57 -2.24 -13.68
CA GLU A 153 -7.83 -2.12 -14.43
C GLU A 153 -8.97 -1.51 -13.62
N LEU A 154 -10.00 -1.04 -14.32
CA LEU A 154 -11.24 -0.57 -13.71
C LEU A 154 -11.86 -1.68 -12.85
N ASP A 155 -12.49 -1.29 -11.75
CA ASP A 155 -13.11 -2.16 -10.76
C ASP A 155 -12.17 -3.08 -9.95
N MET A 156 -10.87 -3.03 -10.21
CA MET A 156 -9.87 -3.79 -9.46
C MET A 156 -9.75 -3.32 -8.01
N ARG A 157 -9.68 -4.28 -7.08
CA ARG A 157 -9.39 -4.04 -5.66
C ARG A 157 -7.89 -4.07 -5.44
N ILE A 158 -7.35 -3.04 -4.80
CA ILE A 158 -5.90 -2.84 -4.65
C ILE A 158 -5.54 -2.45 -3.22
N TYR A 159 -4.34 -2.83 -2.82
CA TYR A 159 -3.62 -2.32 -1.67
C TYR A 159 -2.64 -1.25 -2.14
N LEU A 160 -2.68 -0.09 -1.49
CA LEU A 160 -1.63 0.92 -1.57
C LEU A 160 -0.68 0.71 -0.40
N LEU A 161 0.61 0.58 -0.72
CA LEU A 161 1.69 0.34 0.21
C LEU A 161 2.62 1.56 0.18
N LEU A 162 2.77 2.24 1.32
CA LEU A 162 3.65 3.39 1.46
C LEU A 162 4.74 3.10 2.48
N ARG A 163 5.96 3.53 2.14
CA ARG A 163 7.11 3.50 3.03
C ARG A 163 7.91 4.78 2.87
N ARG A 164 8.33 5.38 3.98
CA ARG A 164 9.21 6.55 3.92
C ARG A 164 10.61 6.09 3.52
N SER A 165 11.24 6.84 2.63
CA SER A 165 12.66 6.64 2.37
C SER A 165 13.44 7.38 3.45
N ASP A 166 14.23 6.67 4.24
CA ASP A 166 15.03 7.24 5.32
C ASP A 166 16.18 8.11 4.78
N GLU A 167 15.88 9.32 4.32
CA GLU A 167 16.87 10.38 4.20
C GLU A 167 16.70 11.31 5.42
N GLY A 168 17.27 10.94 6.57
CA GLY A 168 17.18 11.84 7.73
C GLY A 168 17.63 11.40 9.12
N SER A 169 18.26 10.23 9.35
CA SER A 169 18.73 9.88 10.70
C SER A 169 20.01 10.61 11.16
N HIS A 170 20.54 11.57 10.38
CA HIS A 170 21.76 12.31 10.75
C HIS A 170 21.57 13.78 11.13
N HIS A 171 20.40 14.41 10.91
CA HIS A 171 20.24 15.85 11.20
C HIS A 171 19.60 16.15 12.56
N SER A 172 18.97 15.16 13.22
CA SER A 172 18.37 15.36 14.54
C SER A 172 19.37 15.27 15.71
N MET A 173 20.62 14.81 15.46
CA MET A 173 21.65 14.71 16.51
C MET A 173 22.47 16.01 16.65
N MET A 174 22.48 16.91 15.65
CA MET A 174 23.29 18.13 15.69
C MET A 174 22.61 19.35 16.36
N MET A 175 21.29 19.35 16.56
CA MET A 175 20.61 20.46 17.25
C MET A 175 20.55 20.34 18.78
N LEU A 176 21.05 19.25 19.36
CA LEU A 176 21.11 19.05 20.82
C LEU A 176 22.48 19.39 21.43
N LEU A 177 23.43 19.89 20.63
CA LEU A 177 24.81 20.19 21.06
C LEU A 177 25.30 21.60 20.69
N SER A 178 24.41 22.57 20.50
CA SER A 178 24.80 23.99 20.44
C SER A 178 23.93 24.85 21.34
#